data_AF-A0A098LIU3-F1
#
_entry.id   AF-A0A098LIU3-F1
#
_cell.length_a   1.000
_cell.length_b   1.000
_cell.length_c   1.000
_cell.angle_alpha   90.00
_cell.angle_beta   90.00
_cell.angle_gamma   90.00
#
_symmetry.space_group_name_H-M   'P 1'
#
loop_
_entity.id
_entity.type
_entity.pdbx_description
1 polymer ?
#
loop_
_entity_poly.entity_id
_entity_poly.type
_entity_poly.pdbx_seq_one_letter_code
_entity_poly.pdbx_strand_id
1 'polypeptide(L)'
;MNATINFELIKTEAPNAWKDFDGFYSQNFNKLHFLNGISFELLPFEMQLGILLKYFTENAVEVDICNNDFNMLPETFNDTFRTYEKVIAHYS
;
A
#
# COMPACT_ATOMS: atom_id res chain seq x y z
N MET A 1 5.38 19.79 5.47
CA MET A 1 6.07 18.49 5.60
C MET A 1 5.43 17.56 4.59
N ASN A 2 6.23 16.73 3.91
CA ASN A 2 5.70 15.74 2.97
C ASN A 2 5.46 14.44 3.74
N ALA A 3 4.25 13.90 3.68
CA ALA A 3 3.95 12.58 4.20
C ALA A 3 4.66 11.53 3.32
N THR A 4 5.45 10.65 3.92
CA THR A 4 6.25 9.64 3.20
C THR A 4 6.06 8.28 3.85
N ILE A 5 5.71 7.28 3.05
CA ILE A 5 5.54 5.89 3.49
C ILE A 5 6.91 5.21 3.55
N ASN A 6 7.15 4.43 4.62
CA ASN A 6 8.37 3.65 4.77
C ASN A 6 8.19 2.25 4.13
N PHE A 7 8.38 2.17 2.81
CA PHE A 7 8.20 0.92 2.07
C PHE A 7 9.17 -0.19 2.46
N GLU A 8 10.39 0.14 2.86
CA GLU A 8 11.35 -0.85 3.33
C GLU A 8 10.88 -1.54 4.62
N LEU A 9 10.23 -0.78 5.51
CA LEU A 9 9.61 -1.34 6.70
C LEU A 9 8.45 -2.28 6.34
N ILE A 10 7.56 -1.87 5.41
CA ILE A 10 6.44 -2.70 4.94
C ILE A 10 6.95 -4.01 4.33
N LYS A 11 7.93 -3.95 3.42
CA LYS A 11 8.51 -5.14 2.78
C LYS A 11 9.12 -6.11 3.78
N THR A 12 9.64 -5.60 4.89
CA THR A 12 10.27 -6.40 5.94
C THR A 12 9.24 -7.05 6.87
N GLU A 13 8.21 -6.30 7.27
CA GLU A 13 7.26 -6.73 8.30
C GLU A 13 5.98 -7.37 7.74
N ALA A 14 5.65 -7.08 6.48
CA ALA A 14 4.47 -7.55 5.78
C ALA A 14 4.83 -8.04 4.35
N PRO A 15 5.76 -8.99 4.21
CA PRO A 15 6.30 -9.39 2.91
C PRO A 15 5.26 -10.04 1.98
N ASN A 16 4.29 -10.81 2.50
CA ASN A 16 3.28 -11.46 1.67
C ASN A 16 2.23 -10.44 1.20
N ALA A 17 1.77 -9.60 2.11
CA ALA A 17 0.85 -8.50 1.78
C ALA A 17 1.48 -7.50 0.81
N TRP A 18 2.79 -7.24 0.91
CA TRP A 18 3.51 -6.42 -0.07
C TRP A 18 3.58 -7.09 -1.44
N LYS A 19 3.92 -8.39 -1.49
CA LYS A 19 3.99 -9.13 -2.75
C LYS A 19 2.63 -9.19 -3.46
N ASP A 20 1.55 -9.37 -2.69
CA ASP A 20 0.19 -9.32 -3.22
C ASP A 20 -0.14 -7.94 -3.79
N PHE A 21 0.19 -6.88 -3.03
CA PHE A 21 0.05 -5.50 -3.49
C PHE A 21 0.84 -5.21 -4.78
N ASP A 22 2.09 -5.66 -4.89
CA ASP A 22 2.92 -5.46 -6.08
C ASP A 22 2.31 -6.15 -7.32
N GLY A 23 1.72 -7.33 -7.12
CA GLY A 23 0.91 -8.01 -8.12
C GLY A 23 -0.32 -7.21 -8.53
N PHE A 24 -1.07 -6.70 -7.56
CA PHE A 24 -2.22 -5.81 -7.79
C PHE A 24 -1.82 -4.55 -8.58
N TYR A 25 -0.73 -3.88 -8.19
CA TYR A 25 -0.25 -2.67 -8.84
C TYR A 25 0.17 -2.95 -10.29
N SER A 26 0.92 -4.03 -10.49
CA SER A 26 1.35 -4.47 -11.82
C SER A 26 0.18 -4.75 -12.77
N GLN A 27 -0.90 -5.35 -12.27
CA GLN A 27 -2.06 -5.71 -13.08
C GLN A 27 -2.97 -4.50 -13.36
N ASN A 28 -3.28 -3.71 -12.33
CA ASN A 28 -4.28 -2.63 -12.41
C ASN A 28 -3.70 -1.31 -12.93
N PHE A 29 -2.39 -1.11 -12.78
CA PHE A 29 -1.69 0.11 -13.18
C PHE A 29 -0.57 -0.20 -14.17
N ASN A 30 -0.73 -1.26 -14.97
CA ASN A 30 0.24 -1.72 -15.98
C ASN A 30 0.77 -0.61 -16.91
N LYS A 31 -0.02 0.41 -17.25
CA LYS A 31 0.42 1.54 -18.06
C LYS A 31 1.43 2.42 -17.33
N LEU A 32 1.27 2.61 -16.02
CA LEU A 32 2.24 3.33 -15.18
C LEU A 32 3.45 2.45 -14.88
N HIS A 33 3.19 1.17 -14.56
CA HIS A 33 4.22 0.22 -14.15
C HIS A 33 5.14 -0.22 -15.30
N PHE A 34 4.58 -0.63 -16.43
CA PHE A 34 5.33 -1.29 -17.51
C PHE A 34 5.72 -0.36 -18.67
N LEU A 35 4.86 0.61 -19.05
CA LEU A 35 5.15 1.50 -20.18
C LEU A 35 6.09 2.66 -19.79
N ASN A 36 6.01 3.11 -18.54
CA ASN A 36 6.82 4.22 -18.04
C ASN A 36 7.89 3.79 -17.02
N GLY A 37 7.89 2.51 -16.59
CA GLY A 37 8.84 2.01 -15.58
C GLY A 37 8.73 2.71 -14.23
N ILE A 38 7.59 3.32 -13.91
CA ILE A 38 7.43 4.10 -12.68
C ILE A 38 7.09 3.14 -11.54
N SER A 39 8.07 2.95 -10.66
CA SER A 39 7.86 2.28 -9.38
C SER A 39 6.80 3.03 -8.57
N PHE A 40 5.90 2.28 -7.93
CA PHE A 40 4.88 2.82 -7.03
C PHE A 40 5.48 3.76 -5.97
N GLU A 41 6.67 3.42 -5.47
CA GLU A 41 7.37 4.14 -4.41
C GLU A 41 7.82 5.54 -4.83
N LEU A 42 7.92 5.80 -6.14
CA LEU A 42 8.31 7.09 -6.72
C LEU A 42 7.12 8.02 -6.97
N LEU A 43 5.89 7.52 -6.82
CA LEU A 43 4.70 8.31 -7.02
C LEU A 43 4.54 9.37 -5.92
N PRO A 44 3.92 10.53 -6.22
CA PRO A 44 3.46 11.46 -5.18
C PRO A 44 2.56 10.76 -4.17
N PHE A 45 2.64 11.18 -2.90
CA PHE A 45 1.92 10.55 -1.81
C PHE A 45 0.40 10.50 -2.03
N GLU A 46 -0.19 11.52 -2.66
CA GLU A 46 -1.62 11.57 -2.97
C GLU A 46 -2.03 10.47 -3.97
N MET A 47 -1.14 10.13 -4.92
CA MET A 47 -1.36 9.02 -5.83
C MET A 47 -1.19 7.69 -5.09
N GLN A 48 -0.17 7.58 -4.25
CA GLN A 48 0.05 6.39 -3.42
C GLN A 48 -1.16 6.11 -2.53
N LEU A 49 -1.70 7.13 -1.88
CA LEU A 49 -2.92 7.10 -1.09
C LEU A 49 -4.08 6.50 -1.91
N GLY A 50 -4.42 7.10 -3.05
CA GLY A 50 -5.54 6.61 -3.86
C GLY A 50 -5.40 5.15 -4.31
N ILE A 51 -4.19 4.73 -4.65
CA ILE A 51 -3.89 3.36 -5.09
C ILE A 51 -3.98 2.37 -3.91
N LEU A 52 -3.42 2.71 -2.75
CA LEU A 52 -3.48 1.89 -1.54
C LEU A 52 -4.92 1.73 -1.05
N LEU A 53 -5.70 2.82 -1.05
CA LEU A 53 -7.11 2.76 -0.69
C LEU A 53 -7.90 1.84 -1.61
N LYS A 54 -7.64 1.90 -2.91
CA LYS A 54 -8.25 0.97 -3.86
C LYS A 54 -7.88 -0.47 -3.54
N TYR A 55 -6.59 -0.76 -3.35
CA TYR A 55 -6.10 -2.09 -3.02
C TYR A 55 -6.74 -2.66 -1.75
N PHE A 56 -6.73 -1.91 -0.65
CA PHE A 56 -7.29 -2.37 0.61
C PHE A 56 -8.82 -2.51 0.53
N THR A 57 -9.50 -1.62 -0.17
CA THR A 57 -10.96 -1.74 -0.40
C THR A 57 -11.32 -3.01 -1.17
N GLU A 58 -10.59 -3.35 -2.23
CA GLU A 58 -10.84 -4.57 -3.02
C GLU A 58 -10.58 -5.86 -2.23
N ASN A 59 -9.72 -5.78 -1.21
CA ASN A 59 -9.44 -6.89 -0.29
C ASN A 59 -10.28 -6.84 1.00
N ALA A 60 -11.30 -5.97 1.06
CA ALA A 60 -12.15 -5.76 2.24
C ALA A 60 -11.37 -5.46 3.54
N VAL A 61 -10.23 -4.77 3.39
CA VAL A 61 -9.41 -4.28 4.50
C VAL A 61 -9.77 -2.83 4.78
N GLU A 62 -10.18 -2.56 6.01
CA GLU A 62 -10.52 -1.20 6.45
C GLU A 62 -9.24 -0.39 6.70
N VAL A 63 -9.19 0.82 6.13
CA VAL A 63 -8.13 1.81 6.41
C VAL A 63 -8.78 2.95 7.18
N ASP A 64 -8.29 3.24 8.39
CA ASP A 64 -8.79 4.37 9.17
C ASP A 64 -8.20 5.69 8.67
N ILE A 65 -8.85 6.29 7.68
CA ILE A 65 -8.40 7.57 7.08
C ILE A 65 -9.09 8.75 7.75
N CYS A 66 -10.34 8.56 8.20
CA CYS A 66 -11.20 9.66 8.65
C CYS A 66 -10.81 10.23 10.02
N ASN A 67 -10.11 9.45 10.85
CA ASN A 67 -9.68 9.88 12.17
C ASN A 67 -8.21 10.29 12.25
N ASN A 68 -7.47 10.19 11.14
CA ASN A 68 -6.03 10.44 11.12
C ASN A 68 -5.69 11.76 10.42
N ASP A 69 -4.79 12.52 11.02
CA ASP A 69 -4.16 13.64 10.35
C ASP A 69 -3.43 13.14 9.10
N PHE A 70 -3.37 13.96 8.05
CA PHE A 70 -2.71 13.59 6.79
C PHE A 70 -1.25 13.12 6.98
N ASN A 71 -0.57 13.66 8.00
CA ASN A 71 0.80 13.27 8.35
C ASN A 71 0.91 11.91 9.05
N MET A 72 -0.18 11.38 9.61
CA MET A 72 -0.23 10.07 10.28
C MET A 72 -0.59 8.94 9.31
N LEU A 73 -1.20 9.26 8.16
CA LEU A 73 -1.60 8.27 7.15
C LEU A 73 -0.47 7.31 6.72
N PRO A 74 0.81 7.73 6.58
CA PRO A 74 1.88 6.77 6.29
C PRO A 74 2.03 5.67 7.34
N GLU A 75 1.90 6.00 8.63
CA GLU A 75 1.95 5.01 9.71
C GLU A 75 0.70 4.12 9.70
N THR A 76 -0.48 4.71 9.45
CA THR A 76 -1.73 3.95 9.27
C THR A 76 -1.58 2.88 8.19
N PHE A 77 -0.90 3.19 7.08
CA PHE A 77 -0.65 2.20 6.03
C PHE A 77 0.30 1.10 6.46
N ASN A 78 1.38 1.41 7.19
CA ASN A 78 2.26 0.38 7.76
C ASN A 78 1.45 -0.59 8.65
N ASP A 79 0.61 -0.05 9.53
CA ASP A 79 -0.19 -0.87 10.44
C ASP A 79 -1.28 -1.66 9.72
N THR A 80 -1.86 -1.10 8.66
CA THR A 80 -2.81 -1.81 7.79
C THR A 80 -2.12 -2.99 7.11
N PHE A 81 -0.94 -2.79 6.53
CA PHE A 81 -0.15 -3.86 5.93
C PHE A 81 0.21 -4.96 6.93
N ARG A 82 0.69 -4.60 8.14
CA ARG A 82 0.98 -5.57 9.21
C ARG A 82 -0.25 -6.37 9.63
N THR A 83 -1.41 -5.72 9.68
CA THR A 83 -2.66 -6.37 10.03
C THR A 83 -3.11 -7.31 8.92
N TYR A 84 -3.02 -6.88 7.67
CA TYR A 84 -3.37 -7.68 6.52
C TYR A 84 -2.41 -8.86 6.29
N GLU A 85 -1.12 -8.70 6.59
CA GLU A 85 -0.12 -9.78 6.56
C GLU A 85 -0.59 -10.99 7.38
N LYS A 86 -1.14 -10.75 8.57
CA LYS A 86 -1.67 -11.82 9.43
C LYS A 86 -2.83 -12.54 8.76
N VAL A 87 -3.67 -11.82 8.02
CA VAL A 87 -4.81 -12.40 7.31
C VAL A 87 -4.33 -13.23 6.12
N ILE A 88 -3.51 -12.66 5.24
CA ILE A 88 -3.08 -13.30 3.99
C ILE A 88 -2.13 -14.48 4.23
N ALA A 89 -1.32 -14.46 5.29
CA ALA A 89 -0.47 -15.58 5.67
C ALA A 89 -1.25 -16.85 6.06
N HIS A 90 -2.54 -16.72 6.43
CA HIS A 90 -3.40 -17.89 6.67
C HIS A 90 -3.92 -18.55 5.38
N TYR A 91 -3.83 -17.87 4.24
CA TYR A 91 -4.31 -18.34 2.93
C TYR A 91 -3.17 -18.67 1.96
N SER A 92 -1.91 -18.51 2.38
CA SER A 92 -0.69 -18.71 1.56
C SER A 92 0.00 -20.04 1.82
#